data_AF-V9GIA2-F1
#
_entry.id   AF-V9GIA2-F1
#
_cell.length_a   1.000
_cell.length_b   1.000
_cell.length_c   1.000
_cell.angle_alpha   90.00
_cell.angle_beta   90.00
_cell.angle_gamma   90.00
#
_symmetry.space_group_name_H-M   'P 1'
#
loop_
_entity.id
_entity.type
_entity.pdbx_description
1 polymer ?
#
loop_
_entity_poly.entity_id
_entity_poly.type
_entity_poly.pdbx_seq_one_letter_code
_entity_poly.pdbx_strand_id
1 'polypeptide(L)' 'MNTKQMIKQNNKLQDEMTPSNLDYYQDMVVYIRSSAIQEAKGEELLLELAEHLLEAQAKGKTAQEVFGDDPKATVRNS' A
#
# COMPACT_ATOMS: atom_id res chain seq x y z
N MET A 1 -6.30 -15.19 4.66
CA MET A 1 -5.17 -15.66 3.82
C MET A 1 -3.96 -15.88 4.71
N ASN A 2 -2.99 -16.71 4.29
CA ASN A 2 -1.67 -16.71 4.96
C ASN A 2 -0.79 -15.57 4.42
N THR A 3 0.26 -15.20 5.15
CA THR A 3 1.15 -14.08 4.80
C THR A 3 1.76 -14.20 3.41
N LYS A 4 2.17 -15.41 2.99
CA LYS A 4 2.72 -15.63 1.65
C LYS A 4 1.69 -15.36 0.55
N GLN A 5 0.43 -15.71 0.78
CA GLN A 5 -0.66 -15.41 -0.14
C GLN A 5 -0.90 -13.90 -0.22
N MET A 6 -0.81 -13.19 0.91
CA MET A 6 -0.98 -11.73 0.94
C MET A 6 0.12 -11.02 0.17
N ILE A 7 1.39 -11.39 0.40
CA ILE A 7 2.53 -10.86 -0.37
C ILE A 7 2.35 -11.10 -1.87
N LYS A 8 1.93 -12.31 -2.27
CA LYS A 8 1.71 -12.63 -3.69
C LYS A 8 0.58 -11.79 -4.30
N GLN A 9 -0.50 -11.59 -3.55
CA GLN A 9 -1.61 -10.76 -4.00
C GLN A 9 -1.18 -9.29 -4.10
N ASN A 10 -0.42 -8.81 -3.12
CA ASN A 10 0.11 -7.45 -3.09
C ASN A 10 0.97 -7.15 -4.33
N ASN A 11 1.88 -8.06 -4.69
CA ASN A 11 2.71 -7.91 -5.89
C ASN A 11 1.88 -7.82 -7.17
N LYS A 12 0.78 -8.58 -7.27
CA LYS A 12 -0.12 -8.49 -8.43
C LYS A 12 -0.83 -7.14 -8.52
N LEU A 13 -1.27 -6.59 -7.38
CA LEU A 13 -1.90 -5.27 -7.36
C LEU A 13 -0.90 -4.17 -7.75
N GLN A 14 0.39 -4.31 -7.37
CA GLN A 14 1.45 -3.40 -7.79
C GLN A 14 1.65 -3.39 -9.32
N ASP A 15 1.50 -4.53 -10.00
CA ASP A 15 1.62 -4.61 -11.47
C ASP A 15 0.54 -3.78 -12.19
N GLU A 16 -0.56 -3.45 -11.53
CA GLU A 16 -1.67 -2.63 -12.06
C GLU A 16 -1.51 -1.13 -11.77
N MET A 17 -0.51 -0.74 -10.96
CA MET A 17 -0.29 0.65 -10.59
C MET A 17 0.43 1.44 -11.69
N THR A 18 0.07 2.72 -11.82
CA THR A 18 0.87 3.67 -12.60
C THR A 18 2.25 3.85 -11.97
N PRO A 19 3.29 4.21 -12.74
CA PRO A 19 4.64 4.38 -12.18
C PRO A 19 4.71 5.31 -10.97
N SER A 20 3.97 6.42 -10.97
CA SER A 20 3.94 7.37 -9.85
C SER A 20 3.27 6.79 -8.59
N ASN A 21 2.20 6.03 -8.76
CA ASN A 21 1.50 5.41 -7.63
C ASN A 21 2.30 4.24 -7.07
N LEU A 22 2.98 3.49 -7.94
CA LEU A 22 3.84 2.39 -7.55
C LEU A 22 5.02 2.87 -6.69
N ASP A 23 5.71 3.94 -7.11
CA ASP A 23 6.85 4.51 -6.38
C ASP A 23 6.46 4.90 -4.94
N TYR A 24 5.38 5.67 -4.79
CA TYR A 24 4.85 6.04 -3.48
C TYR A 24 4.42 4.82 -2.65
N TYR A 25 3.74 3.86 -3.29
CA TYR A 25 3.26 2.66 -2.61
C TYR A 25 4.41 1.77 -2.12
N GLN A 26 5.51 1.68 -2.88
CA GLN A 26 6.70 0.94 -2.47
C GLN A 26 7.35 1.54 -1.21
N ASP A 27 7.33 2.86 -1.05
CA ASP A 27 7.75 3.51 0.21
C ASP A 27 6.87 3.08 1.39
N MET A 28 5.55 2.96 1.21
CA MET A 28 4.65 2.43 2.23
C MET A 28 4.96 0.97 2.58
N VAL A 29 5.23 0.14 1.57
CA VAL A 29 5.63 -1.27 1.75
C VAL A 29 6.88 -1.38 2.62
N VAL A 30 7.92 -0.60 2.31
CA VAL A 30 9.16 -0.58 3.08
C VAL A 30 8.88 -0.14 4.52
N TYR A 31 8.11 0.94 4.70
CA TYR A 31 7.79 1.46 6.03
C TYR A 31 7.02 0.43 6.88
N ILE A 32 5.93 -0.13 6.36
CA ILE A 32 5.08 -1.07 7.10
C ILE A 32 5.83 -2.36 7.43
N ARG A 33 6.59 -2.93 6.48
CA ARG A 33 7.38 -4.15 6.72
C ARG A 33 8.54 -3.95 7.68
N SER A 34 9.04 -2.72 7.81
CA SER A 34 10.08 -2.36 8.78
C SER A 34 9.54 -1.99 10.17
N SER A 35 8.22 -1.86 10.31
CA SER A 35 7.57 -1.46 11.56
C SER A 35 7.50 -2.61 12.58
N ALA A 36 7.10 -2.28 13.81
CA ALA A 36 6.90 -3.28 14.87
C ALA A 36 5.55 -4.04 14.75
N ILE A 37 4.76 -3.78 13.71
CA ILE A 37 3.46 -4.44 13.48
C ILE A 37 3.71 -5.92 13.16
N GLN A 38 2.81 -6.79 13.63
CA GLN A 38 2.84 -8.21 13.26
C GLN A 38 2.75 -8.36 11.74
N GLU A 39 3.67 -9.14 11.15
CA GLU A 39 3.81 -9.32 9.69
C GLU A 39 2.47 -9.55 8.97
N ALA A 40 1.64 -10.46 9.48
CA ALA A 40 0.34 -10.75 8.88
C ALA A 40 -0.60 -9.52 8.85
N LYS A 41 -0.61 -8.71 9.92
CA LYS A 41 -1.40 -7.47 9.97
C LYS A 41 -0.82 -6.39 9.06
N GLY A 42 0.51 -6.33 8.95
CA GLY A 42 1.18 -5.42 8.02
C GLY A 42 0.82 -5.72 6.57
N GLU A 43 0.84 -7.00 6.17
CA GLU A 43 0.45 -7.39 4.81
C GLU A 43 -1.05 -7.22 4.54
N GLU A 44 -1.92 -7.40 5.55
CA GLU A 44 -3.35 -7.11 5.45
C GLU A 44 -3.61 -5.61 5.20
N LEU A 45 -2.97 -4.73 5.98
CA LEU A 45 -3.03 -3.29 5.77
C LEU A 45 -2.52 -2.90 4.39
N LEU A 46 -1.41 -3.49 3.94
CA LEU A 46 -0.86 -3.21 2.62
C LEU A 46 -1.85 -3.57 1.50
N LEU A 47 -2.55 -4.71 1.61
CA LEU A 47 -3.58 -5.08 0.63
C LEU A 47 -4.72 -4.05 0.58
N GLU A 48 -5.24 -3.63 1.73
CA GLU A 48 -6.29 -2.62 1.81
C GLU A 48 -5.86 -1.30 1.15
N LEU A 49 -4.65 -0.83 1.47
CA LEU A 49 -4.10 0.39 0.88
C LEU A 49 -3.88 0.27 -0.64
N ALA A 50 -3.45 -0.90 -1.13
CA ALA A 50 -3.29 -1.13 -2.57
C ALA A 50 -4.63 -1.10 -3.30
N GLU A 51 -5.66 -1.75 -2.76
CA GLU A 51 -7.01 -1.75 -3.33
C GLU A 51 -7.59 -0.33 -3.39
N HIS A 52 -7.49 0.42 -2.29
CA HIS A 52 -7.96 1.81 -2.25
C HIS A 52 -7.20 2.71 -3.24
N LEU A 53 -5.88 2.50 -3.38
CA LEU A 53 -5.08 3.24 -4.35
C LEU A 53 -5.49 2.96 -5.79
N LEU A 54 -5.75 1.69 -6.14
CA LEU A 54 -6.20 1.32 -7.48
C LEU A 54 -7.60 1.88 -7.79
N GLU A 55 -8.51 1.89 -6.82
CA GLU A 55 -9.82 2.54 -6.98
C GLU A 55 -9.71 4.05 -7.22
N ALA A 56 -8.78 4.72 -6.53
CA ALA A 56 -8.53 6.13 -6.72
C ALA A 56 -7.82 6.42 -8.06
N GLN A 57 -6.87 5.56 -8.44
CA GLN A 57 -6.18 5.61 -9.73
C GLN A 57 -7.19 5.48 -10.89
N ALA A 58 -8.18 4.60 -10.78
CA ALA A 58 -9.24 4.48 -11.77
C ALA A 58 -10.08 5.77 -11.93
N LYS A 59 -10.05 6.66 -10.93
CA LYS A 59 -10.67 7.99 -10.94
C LYS A 59 -9.68 9.10 -11.34
N GLY A 60 -8.47 8.76 -11.76
CA GLY A 60 -7.41 9.70 -12.16
C GLY A 60 -6.65 10.34 -11.00
N LYS A 61 -6.74 9.80 -9.79
CA LYS A 61 -6.05 10.32 -8.60
C LYS A 61 -4.71 9.64 -8.36
N THR A 62 -3.78 10.39 -7.80
CA THR A 62 -2.46 9.93 -7.36
C THR A 62 -2.47 9.46 -5.91
N ALA A 63 -1.46 8.67 -5.52
CA ALA A 63 -1.29 8.21 -4.16
C ALA A 63 -1.15 9.36 -3.15
N GLN A 64 -0.49 10.46 -3.55
CA GLN A 64 -0.37 11.67 -2.72
C GLN A 64 -1.74 12.33 -2.46
N GLU A 65 -2.63 12.35 -3.45
CA GLU A 65 -4.00 12.89 -3.27
C GLU A 65 -4.88 12.00 -2.38
N VAL A 66 -4.54 10.72 -2.24
CA VAL A 66 -5.30 9.75 -1.43
C VAL A 66 -4.77 9.66 -0.01
N PHE A 67 -3.44 9.61 0.14
CA PHE A 67 -2.77 9.33 1.42
C PHE A 67 -2.06 10.55 2.03
N GLY A 68 -1.95 11.66 1.29
CA GLY A 68 -1.23 12.86 1.69
C GLY A 68 0.25 12.84 1.28
N ASP A 69 1.01 13.85 1.73
CA ASP A 69 2.42 14.02 1.37
C ASP A 69 3.38 13.11 2.14
N ASP A 70 2.93 12.52 3.26
CA ASP A 70 3.76 11.65 4.11
C ASP A 70 3.14 10.26 4.26
N PRO A 71 3.63 9.24 3.53
CA PRO A 71 3.16 7.87 3.65
C PRO A 71 3.32 7.30 5.07
N LYS A 72 4.23 7.86 5.88
CA LYS A 72 4.46 7.46 7.28
C LYS A 72 3.44 8.06 8.23
N ALA A 73 2.89 9.23 7.91
CA ALA A 73 1.88 9.89 8.73
C ALA A 73 0.53 9.16 8.68
N THR A 74 0.17 8.58 7.54
CA THR A 74 -1.09 7.84 7.35
C THR A 74 -1.15 6.61 8.26
N VAL A 75 -0.06 5.85 8.36
CA VAL A 75 0.01 4.60 9.15
C VAL A 75 0.04 4.86 10.66
N ARG A 76 0.43 6.07 11.11
CA ARG A 76 0.50 6.39 12.56
C ARG A 76 -0.86 6.63 13.21
N ASN A 77 -1.90 6.91 12.42
CA ASN A 77 -3.24 7.26 12.89
C ASN A 77 -4.32 6.24 12.49
N SER A 78 -3.93 5.10 11.93
CA SER A 78 -4.84 4.01 11.49
C SER A 78 -4.91 2.89 12.51
#